data_AF-A0A0K2ZQQ6-F1
#
_entry.id   AF-A0A0K2ZQQ6-F1
#
_cell.length_a   1.000
_cell.length_b   1.000
_cell.length_c   1.000
_cell.angle_alpha   90.00
_cell.angle_beta   90.00
_cell.angle_gamma   90.00
#
_symmetry.space_group_name_H-M   'P 1'
#
loop_
_entity.id
_entity.type
_entity.pdbx_description
1 polymer ?
#
loop_
_entity_poly.entity_id
_entity_poly.type
_entity_poly.pdbx_seq_one_letter_code
_entity_poly.pdbx_strand_id
1 'polypeptide(L)'
;MLAWLKRQGRDGRAALQAHAQLLALDEQAKATRDRDLILRQMRRTDVLGSALSLYRVSIERAKPDAEREPGYQERDLPEIEGAQKQMERRYVAAMGSQLQRYWFDQYLKLPKAQRLPALDQWLAGADAQAAAARLAGTKLGSTEERLKWLRADRAAFESSADPALRYAVVLMPALLQIEREEKRRQGEELLARPRYLQALVDYKKSQGESVYPDANSSLRITFGNVKGYAPKDGVAYTPFTMLDGVLAKDTGAARSIRRRRCSTRLGPSATAGWRTSV
;
A
#
# COMPACT_ATOMS: atom_id res chain seq x y z
N MET A 1 27.00 12.71 -6.20
CA MET A 1 27.25 11.59 -5.26
C MET A 1 28.10 10.47 -5.85
N LEU A 2 27.66 9.68 -6.85
CA LEU A 2 28.46 8.55 -7.37
C LEU A 2 29.85 8.95 -7.92
N ALA A 3 29.95 10.07 -8.64
CA ALA A 3 31.25 10.61 -9.08
C ALA A 3 32.14 11.06 -7.91
N TRP A 4 31.54 11.54 -6.82
CA TRP A 4 32.27 11.92 -5.60
C TRP A 4 32.84 10.68 -4.90
N LEU A 5 32.07 9.59 -4.82
CA LEU A 5 32.58 8.31 -4.31
C LEU A 5 33.73 7.75 -5.16
N LYS A 6 33.66 7.86 -6.49
CA LYS A 6 34.75 7.41 -7.38
C LYS A 6 36.06 8.16 -7.12
N ARG A 7 35.99 9.46 -6.80
CA ARG A 7 37.19 10.27 -6.49
C ARG A 7 37.85 9.89 -5.16
N GLN A 8 37.15 9.22 -4.26
CA GLN A 8 37.69 8.75 -2.98
C GLN A 8 38.50 7.44 -3.12
N GLY A 9 38.60 6.87 -4.33
CA GLY A 9 39.39 5.67 -4.58
C GLY A 9 38.89 4.48 -3.76
N ARG A 10 39.72 3.96 -2.85
CA ARG A 10 39.42 2.76 -2.05
C ARG A 10 38.26 2.99 -1.09
N ASP A 11 38.15 4.19 -0.50
CA ASP A 11 37.16 4.48 0.55
C ASP A 11 35.73 4.53 0.00
N GLY A 12 35.55 4.95 -1.26
CA GLY A 12 34.25 4.99 -1.93
C GLY A 12 33.77 3.63 -2.49
N ARG A 13 34.64 2.61 -2.53
CA ARG A 13 34.36 1.35 -3.24
C ARG A 13 33.21 0.57 -2.63
N ALA A 14 33.14 0.49 -1.29
CA ALA A 14 32.10 -0.25 -0.59
C ALA A 14 30.70 0.34 -0.86
N ALA A 15 30.59 1.67 -0.88
CA ALA A 15 29.33 2.36 -1.19
C ALA A 15 28.91 2.21 -2.65
N LEU A 16 29.87 2.21 -3.59
CA LEU A 16 29.61 1.95 -5.00
C LEU A 16 29.11 0.51 -5.24
N GLN A 17 29.68 -0.47 -4.55
CA GLN A 17 29.21 -1.87 -4.59
C GLN A 17 27.81 -2.01 -3.99
N ALA A 18 27.57 -1.37 -2.84
CA ALA A 18 26.24 -1.34 -2.23
C ALA A 18 25.20 -0.73 -3.17
N HIS A 19 25.50 0.38 -3.84
CA HIS A 19 24.62 0.97 -4.86
C HIS A 19 24.32 0.00 -6.00
N ALA A 20 25.32 -0.68 -6.55
CA ALA A 20 25.12 -1.66 -7.62
C ALA A 20 24.26 -2.85 -7.16
N GLN A 21 24.46 -3.34 -5.94
CA GLN A 21 23.66 -4.40 -5.35
C GLN A 21 22.19 -3.96 -5.18
N LEU A 22 21.95 -2.75 -4.69
CA LEU A 22 20.59 -2.19 -4.56
C LEU A 22 19.88 -2.09 -5.92
N LEU A 23 20.59 -1.66 -6.98
CA LEU A 23 20.03 -1.65 -8.33
C LEU A 23 19.67 -3.06 -8.82
N ALA A 24 20.53 -4.06 -8.57
CA ALA A 24 20.25 -5.44 -8.96
C ALA A 24 19.03 -6.02 -8.22
N LEU A 25 18.87 -5.71 -6.93
CA LEU A 25 17.72 -6.09 -6.12
C LEU A 25 16.43 -5.42 -6.61
N ASP A 26 16.50 -4.14 -6.99
CA ASP A 26 15.37 -3.40 -7.55
C ASP A 26 14.92 -3.99 -8.90
N GLU A 27 15.86 -4.38 -9.78
CA GLU A 27 15.52 -5.05 -11.04
C GLU A 27 14.88 -6.43 -10.81
N GLN A 28 15.33 -7.19 -9.81
CA GLN A 28 14.65 -8.44 -9.42
C GLN A 28 13.19 -8.18 -8.99
N ALA A 29 12.95 -7.14 -8.18
CA ALA A 29 11.59 -6.79 -7.74
C ALA A 29 10.72 -6.27 -8.91
N LYS A 30 11.30 -5.50 -9.84
CA LYS A 30 10.61 -5.01 -11.05
C LYS A 30 10.13 -6.15 -11.94
N ALA A 31 10.90 -7.23 -12.06
CA ALA A 31 10.56 -8.37 -12.92
C ALA A 31 9.20 -9.01 -12.57
N THR A 32 8.75 -8.91 -11.32
CA THR A 32 7.48 -9.47 -10.83
C THR A 32 6.50 -8.43 -10.29
N ARG A 33 6.78 -7.13 -10.48
CA ARG A 33 6.02 -6.04 -9.84
C ARG A 33 4.52 -6.07 -10.11
N ASP A 34 4.11 -6.42 -11.33
CA ASP A 34 2.71 -6.35 -11.74
C ASP A 34 1.92 -7.53 -11.13
N ARG A 35 2.51 -8.73 -11.15
CA ARG A 35 2.03 -9.89 -10.38
C ARG A 35 1.88 -9.54 -8.90
N ASP A 36 2.94 -9.02 -8.28
CA ASP A 36 2.97 -8.78 -6.83
C ASP A 36 1.98 -7.69 -6.42
N LEU A 37 1.77 -6.67 -7.26
CA LEU A 37 0.72 -5.67 -7.09
C LEU A 37 -0.67 -6.31 -7.15
N ILE A 38 -0.95 -7.10 -8.19
CA ILE A 38 -2.28 -7.70 -8.38
C ILE A 38 -2.61 -8.67 -7.24
N LEU A 39 -1.68 -9.55 -6.85
CA LEU A 39 -1.90 -10.49 -5.74
C LEU A 39 -2.14 -9.75 -4.41
N ARG A 40 -1.39 -8.67 -4.15
CA ARG A 40 -1.59 -7.82 -2.97
C ARG A 40 -2.97 -7.17 -2.98
N GLN A 41 -3.43 -6.70 -4.13
CA GLN A 41 -4.74 -6.09 -4.27
C GLN A 41 -5.88 -7.12 -4.18
N MET A 42 -5.70 -8.33 -4.71
CA MET A 42 -6.61 -9.46 -4.52
C MET A 42 -6.74 -9.82 -3.03
N ARG A 43 -5.63 -9.86 -2.29
CA ARG A 43 -5.63 -10.05 -0.83
C ARG A 43 -6.34 -8.93 -0.07
N ARG A 44 -6.46 -7.72 -0.65
CA ARG A 44 -7.22 -6.62 -0.04
C ARG A 44 -8.72 -6.68 -0.32
N THR A 45 -9.17 -7.59 -1.18
CA THR A 45 -10.61 -7.87 -1.31
C THR A 45 -11.11 -8.65 -0.11
N ASP A 46 -12.39 -8.47 0.25
CA ASP A 46 -12.91 -8.90 1.54
C ASP A 46 -12.74 -10.41 1.81
N VAL A 47 -13.49 -11.26 1.09
CA VAL A 47 -13.51 -12.71 1.36
C VAL A 47 -12.21 -13.43 0.97
N LEU A 48 -11.47 -12.96 -0.05
CA LEU A 48 -10.18 -13.57 -0.42
C LEU A 48 -9.10 -13.23 0.61
N GLY A 49 -9.06 -11.97 1.06
CA GLY A 49 -8.16 -11.53 2.12
C GLY A 49 -8.43 -12.24 3.44
N SER A 50 -9.71 -12.35 3.81
CA SER A 50 -10.14 -13.11 4.99
C SER A 50 -9.71 -14.58 4.89
N ALA A 51 -10.02 -15.27 3.79
CA ALA A 51 -9.66 -16.67 3.59
C ALA A 51 -8.14 -16.91 3.70
N LEU A 52 -7.34 -16.09 3.00
CA LEU A 52 -5.87 -16.18 3.05
C LEU A 52 -5.33 -15.94 4.45
N SER A 53 -5.83 -14.91 5.15
CA SER A 53 -5.39 -14.57 6.50
C SER A 53 -5.73 -15.67 7.50
N LEU A 54 -6.97 -16.17 7.47
CA LEU A 54 -7.44 -17.21 8.38
C LEU A 54 -6.72 -18.55 8.16
N TYR A 55 -6.49 -18.94 6.89
CA TYR A 55 -5.70 -20.14 6.61
C TYR A 55 -4.24 -19.97 7.06
N ARG A 56 -3.63 -18.79 6.86
CA ARG A 56 -2.27 -18.51 7.36
C ARG A 56 -2.20 -18.61 8.89
N VAL A 57 -3.19 -18.09 9.62
CA VAL A 57 -3.30 -18.28 11.08
C VAL A 57 -3.27 -19.77 11.45
N SER A 58 -4.02 -20.62 10.74
CA SER A 58 -4.04 -22.06 11.03
C SER A 58 -2.68 -22.74 10.82
N ILE A 59 -1.90 -22.30 9.83
CA ILE A 59 -0.54 -22.81 9.56
C ILE A 59 0.42 -22.35 10.65
N GLU A 60 0.39 -21.07 11.03
CA GLU A 60 1.28 -20.54 12.06
C GLU A 60 0.94 -21.10 13.44
N ARG A 61 -0.34 -21.32 13.74
CA ARG A 61 -0.77 -21.92 15.03
C ARG A 61 -0.15 -23.30 15.29
N ALA A 62 0.19 -24.05 14.25
CA ALA A 62 0.85 -25.35 14.36
C ALA A 62 2.32 -25.27 14.82
N LYS A 63 2.92 -24.07 14.85
CA LYS A 63 4.28 -23.82 15.34
C LYS A 63 4.26 -23.26 16.78
N PRO A 64 5.37 -23.40 17.54
CA PRO A 64 5.59 -22.64 18.77
C PRO A 64 5.46 -21.13 18.51
N ASP A 65 4.89 -20.36 19.46
CA ASP A 65 4.58 -18.94 19.24
C ASP A 65 5.82 -18.09 18.87
N ALA A 66 6.98 -18.44 19.41
CA ALA A 66 8.26 -17.78 19.09
C ALA A 66 8.72 -18.00 17.64
N GLU A 67 8.24 -19.05 16.98
CA GLU A 67 8.59 -19.41 15.59
C GLU A 67 7.51 -18.98 14.58
N ARG A 68 6.40 -18.41 15.06
CA ARG A 68 5.33 -17.90 14.21
C ARG A 68 5.76 -16.62 13.49
N GLU A 69 5.23 -16.44 12.29
CA GLU A 69 5.41 -15.21 11.54
C GLU A 69 4.89 -13.99 12.33
N PRO A 70 5.66 -12.88 12.42
CA PRO A 70 5.15 -11.63 12.99
C PRO A 70 3.86 -11.18 12.30
N GLY A 71 2.84 -10.82 13.09
CA GLY A 71 1.48 -10.57 12.59
C GLY A 71 0.57 -11.79 12.64
N TYR A 72 1.07 -12.95 13.10
CA TYR A 72 0.31 -14.18 13.32
C TYR A 72 0.65 -14.84 14.68
N GLN A 73 1.28 -14.10 15.60
CA GLN A 73 1.58 -14.55 16.96
C GLN A 73 0.36 -14.38 17.87
N GLU A 74 0.42 -14.93 19.09
CA GLU A 74 -0.68 -14.81 20.07
C GLU A 74 -1.06 -13.36 20.35
N ARG A 75 -0.06 -12.46 20.42
CA ARG A 75 -0.26 -11.02 20.60
C ARG A 75 -1.04 -10.35 19.46
N ASP A 76 -1.02 -10.94 18.26
CA ASP A 76 -1.64 -10.37 17.05
C ASP A 76 -3.09 -10.87 16.86
N LEU A 77 -3.48 -11.95 17.55
CA LEU A 77 -4.82 -12.55 17.41
C LEU A 77 -5.98 -11.57 17.68
N PRO A 78 -5.93 -10.67 18.69
CA PRO A 78 -6.98 -9.69 18.91
C PRO A 78 -7.17 -8.74 17.71
N GLU A 79 -6.08 -8.34 17.05
CA GLU A 79 -6.13 -7.50 15.85
C GLU A 79 -6.75 -8.25 14.67
N ILE A 80 -6.36 -9.51 14.46
CA ILE A 80 -6.94 -10.36 13.39
C ILE A 80 -8.43 -10.58 13.63
N GLU A 81 -8.84 -10.87 14.87
CA GLU A 81 -10.24 -11.02 15.25
C GLU A 81 -11.03 -9.71 15.01
N GLY A 82 -10.47 -8.58 15.43
CA GLY A 82 -11.04 -7.25 15.20
C GLY A 82 -11.24 -6.95 13.72
N ALA A 83 -10.26 -7.28 12.88
CA ALA A 83 -10.34 -7.14 11.43
C ALA A 83 -11.45 -8.03 10.82
N GLN A 84 -11.63 -9.26 11.31
CA GLN A 84 -12.73 -10.13 10.87
C GLN A 84 -14.10 -9.57 11.25
N LYS A 85 -14.25 -8.97 12.44
CA LYS A 85 -15.51 -8.32 12.85
C LYS A 85 -15.78 -7.06 12.03
N GLN A 86 -14.79 -6.17 11.91
CA GLN A 86 -14.95 -4.88 11.21
C GLN A 86 -15.32 -5.04 9.73
N MET A 87 -14.96 -6.15 9.09
CA MET A 87 -15.35 -6.45 7.71
C MET A 87 -16.85 -6.33 7.48
N GLU A 88 -17.71 -6.68 8.44
CA GLU A 88 -19.18 -6.61 8.28
C GLU A 88 -19.69 -5.20 7.97
N ARG A 89 -18.99 -4.16 8.44
CA ARG A 89 -19.38 -2.76 8.25
C ARG A 89 -18.99 -2.19 6.88
N ARG A 90 -18.16 -2.91 6.13
CA ARG A 90 -17.61 -2.48 4.83
C ARG A 90 -17.85 -3.47 3.71
N TYR A 91 -18.41 -4.64 4.01
CA TYR A 91 -18.63 -5.71 3.06
C TYR A 91 -20.07 -5.71 2.55
N VAL A 92 -20.21 -5.63 1.22
CA VAL A 92 -21.44 -5.92 0.51
C VAL A 92 -21.10 -6.90 -0.61
N ALA A 93 -21.73 -8.08 -0.62
CA ALA A 93 -21.37 -9.17 -1.53
C ALA A 93 -21.38 -8.75 -3.01
N ALA A 94 -22.36 -7.96 -3.42
CA ALA A 94 -22.44 -7.44 -4.80
C ALA A 94 -21.24 -6.55 -5.17
N MET A 95 -20.79 -5.68 -4.25
CA MET A 95 -19.60 -4.85 -4.46
C MET A 95 -18.32 -5.70 -4.44
N GLY A 96 -18.22 -6.64 -3.49
CA GLY A 96 -17.10 -7.57 -3.41
C GLY A 96 -16.92 -8.38 -4.69
N SER A 97 -18.01 -8.86 -5.29
CA SER A 97 -17.98 -9.61 -6.55
C SER A 97 -17.45 -8.76 -7.72
N GLN A 98 -17.82 -7.48 -7.80
CA GLN A 98 -17.30 -6.57 -8.83
C GLN A 98 -15.78 -6.35 -8.67
N LEU A 99 -15.30 -6.16 -7.44
CA LEU A 99 -13.88 -5.99 -7.15
C LEU A 99 -13.08 -7.27 -7.46
N GLN A 100 -13.61 -8.44 -7.10
CA GLN A 100 -13.00 -9.73 -7.43
C GLN A 100 -12.88 -9.92 -8.94
N ARG A 101 -13.99 -9.69 -9.68
CA ARG A 101 -13.99 -9.75 -11.14
C ARG A 101 -12.91 -8.83 -11.72
N TYR A 102 -12.84 -7.58 -11.26
CA TYR A 102 -11.83 -6.64 -11.74
C TYR A 102 -10.41 -7.19 -11.54
N TRP A 103 -10.09 -7.70 -10.35
CA TRP A 103 -8.73 -8.19 -10.09
C TRP A 103 -8.41 -9.52 -10.79
N PHE A 104 -9.38 -10.41 -10.97
CA PHE A 104 -9.18 -11.59 -11.83
C PHE A 104 -8.97 -11.21 -13.30
N ASP A 105 -9.67 -10.19 -13.80
CA ASP A 105 -9.44 -9.65 -15.14
C ASP A 105 -8.03 -9.06 -15.28
N GLN A 106 -7.57 -8.28 -14.29
CA GLN A 106 -6.19 -7.79 -14.28
C GLN A 106 -5.16 -8.94 -14.24
N TYR A 107 -5.40 -9.96 -13.42
CA TYR A 107 -4.56 -11.14 -13.36
C TYR A 107 -4.49 -11.88 -14.71
N LEU A 108 -5.63 -12.06 -15.37
CA LEU A 108 -5.71 -12.70 -16.69
C LEU A 108 -5.04 -11.88 -17.82
N LYS A 109 -4.78 -10.59 -17.61
CA LYS A 109 -4.01 -9.73 -18.52
C LYS A 109 -2.50 -9.82 -18.31
N LEU A 110 -2.03 -10.43 -17.21
CA LEU A 110 -0.59 -10.60 -16.97
C LEU A 110 0.06 -11.45 -18.07
N PRO A 111 1.31 -11.15 -18.44
CA PRO A 111 2.14 -12.06 -19.23
C PRO A 111 2.21 -13.43 -18.56
N LYS A 112 2.26 -14.50 -19.35
CA LYS A 112 2.28 -15.88 -18.83
C LYS A 112 3.42 -16.13 -17.84
N ALA A 113 4.59 -15.52 -18.06
CA ALA A 113 5.74 -15.59 -17.15
C ALA A 113 5.49 -14.99 -15.75
N GLN A 114 4.51 -14.09 -15.62
CA GLN A 114 4.13 -13.46 -14.36
C GLN A 114 2.89 -14.09 -13.72
N ARG A 115 2.29 -15.11 -14.33
CA ARG A 115 1.15 -15.82 -13.75
C ARG A 115 1.60 -16.84 -12.72
N LEU A 116 0.71 -17.15 -11.78
CA LEU A 116 0.91 -18.21 -10.80
C LEU A 116 0.25 -19.49 -11.31
N PRO A 117 1.00 -20.59 -11.53
CA PRO A 117 0.41 -21.86 -11.94
C PRO A 117 -0.72 -22.33 -11.01
N ALA A 118 -0.58 -22.12 -9.70
CA ALA A 118 -1.62 -22.44 -8.72
C ALA A 118 -2.92 -21.66 -8.92
N LEU A 119 -2.84 -20.38 -9.29
CA LEU A 119 -4.03 -19.57 -9.56
C LEU A 119 -4.61 -19.88 -10.94
N ASP A 120 -3.78 -20.12 -11.97
CA ASP A 120 -4.25 -20.61 -13.27
C ASP A 120 -4.99 -21.96 -13.14
N GLN A 121 -4.48 -22.87 -12.29
CA GLN A 121 -5.13 -24.14 -11.96
C GLN A 121 -6.45 -23.92 -11.21
N TRP A 122 -6.48 -23.03 -10.23
CA TRP A 122 -7.72 -22.72 -9.51
C TRP A 122 -8.77 -22.12 -10.45
N LEU A 123 -8.37 -21.24 -11.37
CA LEU A 123 -9.27 -20.68 -12.39
C LEU A 123 -9.79 -21.76 -13.34
N ALA A 124 -8.98 -22.77 -13.67
CA ALA A 124 -9.35 -23.88 -14.55
C ALA A 124 -9.93 -23.41 -15.90
N GLY A 125 -9.33 -22.37 -16.48
CA GLY A 125 -9.79 -21.75 -17.73
C GLY A 125 -11.00 -20.83 -17.61
N ALA A 126 -11.55 -20.64 -16.40
CA ALA A 126 -12.62 -19.69 -16.16
C ALA A 126 -12.18 -18.25 -16.44
N ASP A 127 -13.09 -17.46 -17.01
CA ASP A 127 -12.93 -16.02 -17.10
C ASP A 127 -13.12 -15.34 -15.74
N ALA A 128 -12.87 -14.03 -15.68
CA ALA A 128 -12.96 -13.25 -14.45
C ALA A 128 -14.39 -13.22 -13.85
N GLN A 129 -15.42 -13.28 -14.69
CA GLN A 129 -16.82 -13.26 -14.24
C GLN A 129 -17.19 -14.60 -13.60
N ALA A 130 -16.84 -15.71 -14.24
CA ALA A 130 -17.05 -17.05 -13.73
C ALA A 130 -16.24 -17.30 -12.44
N ALA A 131 -15.00 -16.80 -12.37
CA ALA A 131 -14.19 -16.85 -11.16
C ALA A 131 -14.84 -16.10 -9.98
N ALA A 132 -15.33 -14.89 -10.20
CA ALA A 132 -16.05 -14.12 -9.18
C ALA A 132 -17.39 -14.78 -8.79
N ALA A 133 -18.13 -15.34 -9.76
CA ALA A 133 -19.37 -16.07 -9.49
C ALA A 133 -19.14 -17.33 -8.65
N ARG A 134 -18.03 -18.06 -8.88
CA ARG A 134 -17.65 -19.21 -8.04
C ARG A 134 -17.47 -18.80 -6.58
N LEU A 135 -16.90 -17.62 -6.30
CA LEU A 135 -16.72 -17.13 -4.94
C LEU A 135 -18.03 -16.70 -4.27
N ALA A 136 -19.11 -16.46 -5.01
CA ALA A 136 -20.40 -16.10 -4.43
C ALA A 136 -20.99 -17.19 -3.51
N GLY A 137 -20.55 -18.45 -3.68
CA GLY A 137 -20.91 -19.57 -2.79
C GLY A 137 -20.19 -19.58 -1.44
N THR A 138 -19.28 -18.64 -1.16
CA THR A 138 -18.55 -18.60 0.11
C THR A 138 -19.44 -18.16 1.28
N LYS A 139 -19.23 -18.77 2.44
CA LYS A 139 -19.89 -18.38 3.70
C LYS A 139 -19.13 -17.31 4.47
N LEU A 140 -17.92 -16.94 4.04
CA LEU A 140 -17.07 -15.94 4.71
C LEU A 140 -17.63 -14.51 4.67
N GLY A 141 -18.76 -14.28 4.01
CA GLY A 141 -19.52 -13.04 4.15
C GLY A 141 -20.06 -12.83 5.58
N SER A 142 -20.35 -13.90 6.31
CA SER A 142 -20.82 -13.85 7.71
C SER A 142 -19.65 -13.69 8.70
N THR A 143 -19.83 -12.81 9.68
CA THR A 143 -18.87 -12.65 10.79
C THR A 143 -18.72 -13.93 11.60
N GLU A 144 -19.82 -14.64 11.86
CA GLU A 144 -19.81 -15.90 12.61
C GLU A 144 -18.92 -16.96 11.94
N GLU A 145 -19.06 -17.12 10.63
CA GLU A 145 -18.24 -18.07 9.86
C GLU A 145 -16.76 -17.67 9.88
N ARG A 146 -16.43 -16.37 9.73
CA ARG A 146 -15.04 -15.92 9.83
C ARG A 146 -14.44 -16.20 11.21
N LEU A 147 -15.20 -16.01 12.30
CA LEU A 147 -14.74 -16.27 13.66
C LEU A 147 -14.60 -17.76 13.97
N LYS A 148 -15.46 -18.61 13.38
CA LYS A 148 -15.31 -20.06 13.41
C LYS A 148 -14.00 -20.48 12.75
N TRP A 149 -13.72 -19.99 11.54
CA TRP A 149 -12.49 -20.30 10.80
C TRP A 149 -11.22 -19.75 11.47
N LEU A 150 -11.31 -18.67 12.25
CA LEU A 150 -10.19 -18.19 13.06
C LEU A 150 -9.72 -19.22 14.10
N ARG A 151 -10.62 -20.08 14.58
CA ARG A 151 -10.34 -21.12 15.58
C ARG A 151 -10.08 -22.49 14.96
N ALA A 152 -10.44 -22.68 13.69
CA ALA A 152 -10.26 -23.94 12.98
C ALA A 152 -8.78 -24.31 12.80
N ASP A 153 -8.52 -25.61 12.74
CA ASP A 153 -7.19 -26.15 12.44
C ASP A 153 -6.96 -26.24 10.93
N ARG A 154 -5.70 -26.51 10.55
CA ARG A 154 -5.30 -26.59 9.16
C ARG A 154 -6.06 -27.67 8.37
N ALA A 155 -6.34 -28.82 8.99
CA ALA A 155 -7.04 -29.93 8.35
C ALA A 155 -8.49 -29.58 7.98
N ALA A 156 -9.18 -28.80 8.81
CA ALA A 156 -10.50 -28.28 8.50
C ALA A 156 -10.49 -27.37 7.26
N PHE A 157 -9.45 -26.52 7.07
CA PHE A 157 -9.34 -25.69 5.87
C PHE A 157 -9.13 -26.54 4.62
N GLU A 158 -8.24 -27.53 4.68
CA GLU A 158 -7.86 -28.36 3.54
C GLU A 158 -9.00 -29.28 3.06
N SER A 159 -9.89 -29.68 3.98
CA SER A 159 -11.10 -30.46 3.70
C SER A 159 -12.33 -29.62 3.34
N SER A 160 -12.28 -28.29 3.52
CA SER A 160 -13.42 -27.41 3.25
C SER A 160 -13.78 -27.35 1.77
N ALA A 161 -15.07 -27.42 1.44
CA ALA A 161 -15.59 -27.19 0.09
C ALA A 161 -15.87 -25.72 -0.22
N ASP A 162 -15.68 -24.80 0.74
CA ASP A 162 -15.91 -23.37 0.52
C ASP A 162 -14.96 -22.81 -0.56
N PRO A 163 -15.47 -22.15 -1.61
CA PRO A 163 -14.66 -21.73 -2.75
C PRO A 163 -13.55 -20.73 -2.39
N ALA A 164 -13.77 -19.86 -1.41
CA ALA A 164 -12.76 -18.90 -0.95
C ALA A 164 -11.69 -19.60 -0.10
N LEU A 165 -12.06 -20.60 0.69
CA LEU A 165 -11.09 -21.40 1.45
C LEU A 165 -10.26 -22.31 0.54
N ARG A 166 -10.89 -22.94 -0.46
CA ARG A 166 -10.17 -23.68 -1.50
C ARG A 166 -9.19 -22.80 -2.26
N TYR A 167 -9.57 -21.55 -2.58
CA TYR A 167 -8.65 -20.56 -3.14
C TYR A 167 -7.44 -20.35 -2.22
N ALA A 168 -7.67 -20.13 -0.91
CA ALA A 168 -6.58 -19.92 0.04
C ALA A 168 -5.65 -21.13 0.13
N VAL A 169 -6.19 -22.34 0.22
CA VAL A 169 -5.42 -23.59 0.30
C VAL A 169 -4.55 -23.80 -0.94
N VAL A 170 -5.11 -23.57 -2.14
CA VAL A 170 -4.37 -23.77 -3.40
C VAL A 170 -3.24 -22.75 -3.56
N LEU A 171 -3.47 -21.48 -3.20
CA LEU A 171 -2.48 -20.42 -3.43
C LEU A 171 -1.41 -20.33 -2.34
N MET A 172 -1.70 -20.74 -1.11
CA MET A 172 -0.81 -20.51 0.04
C MET A 172 0.62 -21.01 -0.17
N PRO A 173 0.88 -22.20 -0.74
CA PRO A 173 2.26 -22.63 -0.98
C PRO A 173 3.04 -21.66 -1.86
N ALA A 174 2.42 -21.13 -2.93
CA ALA A 174 3.04 -20.16 -3.82
C ALA A 174 3.25 -18.79 -3.13
N LEU A 175 2.29 -18.35 -2.32
CA LEU A 175 2.41 -17.10 -1.55
C LEU A 175 3.54 -17.19 -0.50
N LEU A 176 3.71 -18.34 0.15
CA LEU A 176 4.83 -18.58 1.05
C LEU A 176 6.18 -18.59 0.31
N GLN A 177 6.25 -19.08 -0.93
CA GLN A 177 7.47 -18.93 -1.73
C GLN A 177 7.80 -17.47 -2.00
N ILE A 178 6.82 -16.68 -2.44
CA ILE A 178 7.00 -15.26 -2.72
C ILE A 178 7.47 -14.53 -1.46
N GLU A 179 6.87 -14.80 -0.30
CA GLU A 179 7.29 -14.22 0.98
C GLU A 179 8.75 -14.58 1.33
N ARG A 180 9.17 -15.83 1.09
CA ARG A 180 10.57 -16.24 1.32
C ARG A 180 11.54 -15.51 0.39
N GLU A 181 11.18 -15.35 -0.87
CA GLU A 181 11.99 -14.58 -1.85
C GLU A 181 12.07 -13.09 -1.46
N GLU A 182 10.96 -12.50 -1.02
CA GLU A 182 10.91 -11.12 -0.52
C GLU A 182 11.82 -10.95 0.70
N LYS A 183 11.73 -11.84 1.69
CA LYS A 183 12.59 -11.81 2.89
C LYS A 183 14.06 -11.97 2.55
N ARG A 184 14.41 -12.85 1.60
CA ARG A 184 15.78 -12.98 1.12
C ARG A 184 16.29 -11.65 0.54
N ARG A 185 15.52 -11.03 -0.36
CA ARG A 185 15.89 -9.73 -0.94
C ARG A 185 16.03 -8.64 0.12
N GLN A 186 15.10 -8.59 1.08
CA GLN A 186 15.17 -7.64 2.20
C GLN A 186 16.41 -7.87 3.08
N GLY A 187 16.80 -9.12 3.32
CA GLY A 187 18.03 -9.45 4.04
C GLY A 187 19.29 -8.98 3.31
N GLU A 188 19.33 -9.13 1.98
CA GLU A 188 20.42 -8.59 1.15
C GLU A 188 20.43 -7.05 1.15
N GLU A 189 19.26 -6.42 1.08
CA GLU A 189 19.10 -4.97 1.16
C GLU A 189 19.57 -4.42 2.52
N LEU A 190 19.33 -5.14 3.62
CA LEU A 190 19.73 -4.73 4.98
C LEU A 190 21.26 -4.54 5.10
N LEU A 191 22.06 -5.24 4.30
CA LEU A 191 23.51 -5.09 4.27
C LEU A 191 23.96 -3.92 3.40
N ALA A 192 23.30 -3.72 2.26
CA ALA A 192 23.69 -2.71 1.26
C ALA A 192 23.15 -1.31 1.58
N ARG A 193 21.90 -1.20 2.01
CA ARG A 193 21.20 0.07 2.19
C ARG A 193 21.87 1.00 3.22
N PRO A 194 22.25 0.54 4.43
CA PRO A 194 22.92 1.42 5.40
C PRO A 194 24.24 1.98 4.88
N ARG A 195 25.02 1.17 4.14
CA ARG A 195 26.30 1.60 3.56
C ARG A 195 26.11 2.69 2.52
N TYR A 196 25.12 2.53 1.64
CA TYR A 196 24.80 3.53 0.63
C TYR A 196 24.24 4.82 1.25
N LEU A 197 23.36 4.71 2.25
CA LEU A 197 22.79 5.86 2.96
C LEU A 197 23.85 6.62 3.76
N GLN A 198 24.79 5.94 4.42
CA GLN A 198 25.90 6.60 5.10
C GLN A 198 26.75 7.42 4.12
N ALA A 199 27.07 6.85 2.95
CA ALA A 199 27.75 7.58 1.88
C ALA A 199 26.96 8.80 1.37
N LEU A 200 25.63 8.72 1.34
CA LEU A 200 24.77 9.84 1.01
C LEU A 200 24.83 10.94 2.09
N VAL A 201 24.84 10.54 3.36
CA VAL A 201 25.00 11.44 4.52
C VAL A 201 26.33 12.18 4.41
N ASP A 202 27.43 11.46 4.17
CA ASP A 202 28.77 12.05 4.11
C ASP A 202 28.92 12.97 2.89
N TYR A 203 28.32 12.59 1.75
CA TYR A 203 28.24 13.45 0.57
C TYR A 203 27.51 14.75 0.87
N LYS A 204 26.31 14.70 1.47
CA LYS A 204 25.53 15.89 1.82
C LYS A 204 26.25 16.78 2.85
N LYS A 205 26.90 16.17 3.86
CA LYS A 205 27.77 16.89 4.80
C LYS A 205 28.91 17.63 4.09
N SER A 206 29.54 17.02 3.08
CA SER A 206 30.59 17.68 2.29
C SER A 206 30.09 18.89 1.47
N GLN A 207 28.78 18.98 1.25
CA GLN A 207 28.13 20.13 0.59
C GLN A 207 27.56 21.15 1.60
N GLY A 208 27.75 20.92 2.91
CA GLY A 208 27.15 21.76 3.97
C GLY A 208 25.64 21.59 4.10
N GLU A 209 25.06 20.52 3.54
CA GLU A 209 23.62 20.24 3.63
C GLU A 209 23.29 19.47 4.92
N SER A 210 22.17 19.83 5.54
CA SER A 210 21.59 19.06 6.64
C SER A 210 20.97 17.75 6.15
N VAL A 211 21.14 16.68 6.94
CA VAL A 211 20.57 15.36 6.65
C VAL A 211 19.74 14.89 7.82
N TYR A 212 18.54 14.40 7.55
CA TYR A 212 17.61 13.82 8.51
C TYR A 212 17.15 12.45 8.01
N PRO A 213 16.92 11.47 8.91
CA PRO A 213 16.48 10.14 8.51
C PRO A 213 15.05 10.17 7.96
N ASP A 214 14.75 9.27 7.03
CA ASP A 214 13.39 9.09 6.51
C ASP A 214 12.39 8.77 7.63
N ALA A 215 11.13 9.16 7.44
CA ALA A 215 10.06 8.90 8.40
C ALA A 215 9.81 7.38 8.56
N ASN A 216 9.72 6.91 9.81
CA ASN A 216 9.55 5.49 10.15
C ASN A 216 8.54 5.29 11.31
N SER A 217 7.52 6.14 11.38
CA SER A 217 6.50 6.16 12.45
C SER A 217 7.01 6.57 13.85
N SER A 218 8.28 6.99 13.99
CA SER A 218 8.76 7.62 15.22
C SER A 218 8.32 9.09 15.31
N LEU A 219 8.33 9.65 16.52
CA LEU A 219 8.14 11.09 16.73
C LEU A 219 9.21 11.88 15.97
N ARG A 220 8.80 12.99 15.32
CA ARG A 220 9.66 13.92 14.59
C ARG A 220 9.28 15.36 14.92
N ILE A 221 10.24 16.26 14.85
CA ILE A 221 10.04 17.70 15.01
C ILE A 221 10.37 18.36 13.67
N THR A 222 9.49 19.25 13.22
CA THR A 222 9.72 20.16 12.11
C THR A 222 9.42 21.57 12.59
N PHE A 223 10.21 22.55 12.13
CA PHE A 223 10.02 23.95 12.47
C PHE A 223 10.20 24.81 11.22
N GLY A 224 9.66 26.02 11.26
CA GLY A 224 9.67 26.92 10.11
C GLY A 224 8.95 28.22 10.42
N ASN A 225 8.57 28.93 9.36
CA ASN A 225 7.90 30.22 9.46
C ASN A 225 6.54 30.15 8.75
N VAL A 226 5.56 30.87 9.26
CA VAL A 226 4.27 31.03 8.58
C VAL A 226 4.49 31.82 7.29
N LYS A 227 4.33 31.16 6.15
CA LYS A 227 4.58 31.74 4.82
C LYS A 227 3.57 31.22 3.80
N GLY A 228 3.25 32.07 2.83
CA GLY A 228 2.54 31.69 1.60
C GLY A 228 3.48 31.05 0.57
N TYR A 229 2.96 30.76 -0.62
CA TYR A 229 3.78 30.33 -1.76
C TYR A 229 3.19 30.82 -3.08
N ALA A 230 4.04 30.92 -4.11
CA ALA A 230 3.65 31.29 -5.46
C ALA A 230 3.64 30.04 -6.35
N PRO A 231 2.48 29.47 -6.71
CA PRO A 231 2.42 28.28 -7.56
C PRO A 231 2.81 28.55 -9.01
N LYS A 232 2.68 29.80 -9.46
CA LYS A 232 2.99 30.26 -10.82
C LYS A 232 3.17 31.77 -10.80
N ASP A 233 3.78 32.30 -11.86
CA ASP A 233 3.96 33.73 -12.04
C ASP A 233 2.63 34.50 -11.95
N GLY A 234 2.66 35.67 -11.30
CA GLY A 234 1.49 36.51 -11.03
C GLY A 234 0.47 35.94 -10.04
N VAL A 235 0.73 34.80 -9.39
CA VAL A 235 -0.19 34.21 -8.39
C VAL A 235 0.52 33.94 -7.07
N ALA A 236 -0.06 34.44 -5.99
CA ALA A 236 0.37 34.17 -4.63
C ALA A 236 -0.77 33.57 -3.81
N TYR A 237 -0.47 32.52 -3.05
CA TYR A 237 -1.35 32.01 -2.01
C TYR A 237 -0.93 32.56 -0.65
N THR A 238 -1.89 33.16 0.05
CA THR A 238 -1.68 33.78 1.35
C THR A 238 -1.50 32.73 2.46
N PRO A 239 -0.76 33.06 3.54
CA PRO A 239 -0.55 32.13 4.66
C PRO A 239 -1.83 31.81 5.46
N PHE A 240 -2.82 32.71 5.43
CA PHE A 240 -4.08 32.56 6.15
C PHE A 240 -5.27 32.46 5.20
N THR A 241 -6.28 31.73 5.64
CA THR A 241 -7.63 31.69 5.05
C THR A 241 -8.62 32.39 5.98
N MET A 242 -9.67 32.98 5.43
CA MET A 242 -10.71 33.69 6.20
C MET A 242 -12.04 32.92 6.20
N LEU A 243 -12.90 33.20 7.17
CA LEU A 243 -14.25 32.63 7.27
C LEU A 243 -15.09 32.93 6.02
N ASP A 244 -14.97 34.14 5.47
CA ASP A 244 -15.63 34.51 4.20
C ASP A 244 -15.23 33.59 3.04
N GLY A 245 -14.01 33.05 3.06
CA GLY A 245 -13.54 32.09 2.08
C GLY A 245 -14.22 30.71 2.19
N VAL A 246 -14.80 30.38 3.36
CA VAL A 246 -15.64 29.20 3.55
C VAL A 246 -17.01 29.45 2.94
N LEU A 247 -17.66 30.58 3.27
CA LEU A 247 -18.96 30.98 2.74
C LEU A 247 -18.92 31.13 1.22
N ALA A 248 -17.86 31.74 0.67
CA ALA A 248 -17.66 31.88 -0.77
C ALA A 248 -17.55 30.53 -1.52
N LYS A 249 -17.27 29.43 -0.80
CA LYS A 249 -17.19 28.07 -1.35
C LYS A 249 -18.42 27.22 -1.03
N ASP A 250 -19.36 27.73 -0.24
CA ASP A 250 -20.58 27.00 0.06
C ASP A 250 -21.46 26.92 -1.19
N THR A 251 -21.92 25.70 -1.48
CA THR A 251 -22.78 25.41 -2.62
C THR A 251 -24.03 24.66 -2.20
N GLY A 252 -24.25 24.43 -0.90
CA GLY A 252 -25.38 23.67 -0.37
C GLY A 252 -25.39 22.17 -0.74
N ALA A 253 -24.39 21.71 -1.49
CA ALA A 253 -24.24 20.32 -1.92
C ALA A 253 -23.04 19.67 -1.23
N ALA A 254 -23.09 18.33 -1.06
CA ALA A 254 -22.00 17.54 -0.48
C ALA A 254 -20.70 17.77 -1.27
N ARG A 255 -19.86 18.65 -0.72
CA ARG A 255 -18.49 19.02 -1.12
C ARG A 255 -18.25 19.12 -2.63
N SER A 256 -18.66 20.21 -3.26
CA SER A 256 -18.21 20.53 -4.61
C SER A 256 -16.81 21.18 -4.62
N ILE A 257 -15.76 20.37 -4.84
CA ILE A 257 -14.52 20.90 -5.44
C ILE A 257 -14.81 21.08 -6.94
N ARG A 258 -15.71 22.00 -7.28
CA ARG A 258 -15.76 22.53 -8.65
C ARG A 258 -14.68 23.59 -8.72
N ARG A 259 -13.64 23.35 -9.53
CA ARG A 259 -12.76 24.42 -10.01
C ARG A 259 -13.64 25.44 -10.75
N ARG A 260 -14.12 26.48 -10.08
CA ARG A 260 -14.59 27.67 -10.81
C ARG A 260 -13.36 28.19 -11.54
N ARG A 261 -13.38 28.12 -12.89
CA ARG A 261 -12.43 28.87 -13.71
C ARG A 261 -12.49 30.31 -13.22
N CYS A 262 -11.32 30.89 -12.93
CA CYS A 262 -11.19 32.29 -12.63
C CYS A 262 -11.64 33.06 -13.87
N SER A 263 -12.90 33.50 -13.88
CA SER A 263 -13.47 34.39 -14.88
C SER A 263 -13.18 35.80 -14.39
N THR A 264 -12.18 36.44 -14.97
CA THR A 264 -11.93 37.88 -14.88
C THR A 264 -13.19 38.64 -15.34
N ARG A 265 -14.04 39.05 -14.41
CA ARG A 265 -14.90 40.22 -14.62
C ARG A 265 -14.13 41.44 -14.15
N LEU A 266 -13.44 42.06 -15.11
CA LEU A 266 -13.12 43.48 -15.04
C LEU A 266 -14.45 44.25 -15.12
N GLY A 267 -14.68 45.14 -14.16
CA GLY A 267 -15.79 46.10 -14.10
C GLY A 267 -15.35 47.33 -13.30
N PRO A 268 -15.85 48.53 -13.63
CA PRO A 268 -14.99 49.66 -13.96
C PRO A 268 -14.61 50.59 -12.80
N SER A 269 -13.56 51.34 -13.10
CA SER A 269 -12.94 52.49 -12.43
C SER A 269 -13.82 53.42 -11.58
N ALA A 270 -13.22 53.82 -10.45
CA ALA A 270 -13.10 55.17 -9.91
C ALA A 270 -14.36 56.01 -9.64
N THR A 271 -14.58 56.31 -8.35
CA THR A 271 -14.91 57.67 -7.89
C THR A 271 -14.34 57.90 -6.48
N ALA A 272 -13.87 59.14 -6.28
CA ALA A 272 -13.13 59.63 -5.15
C ALA A 272 -13.99 60.00 -3.93
N GLY A 273 -13.32 60.15 -2.77
CA GLY A 273 -13.76 61.03 -1.68
C GLY A 273 -14.50 60.34 -0.52
N TRP A 274 -14.33 60.63 0.77
CA TRP A 274 -13.70 61.75 1.50
C TRP A 274 -13.18 61.22 2.86
N ARG A 275 -12.19 61.92 3.42
CA ARG A 275 -11.74 61.81 4.82
C ARG A 275 -12.88 62.16 5.78
N THR A 276 -12.87 61.57 6.98
CA THR A 276 -12.73 62.31 8.25
C THR A 276 -12.38 61.36 9.39
N SER A 277 -11.37 61.76 10.15
CA SER A 277 -10.98 61.23 11.45
C SER A 277 -11.92 61.76 12.54
N VAL A 278 -12.25 60.92 13.52
CA VAL A 278 -12.18 61.21 14.98
C VAL A 278 -11.76 59.91 15.65
#